data_AF-A0A4Z0S268-F1
#
_entry.id   AF-A0A4Z0S268-F1
#
_cell.length_a   1.000
_cell.length_b   1.000
_cell.length_c   1.000
_cell.angle_alpha   90.00
_cell.angle_beta   90.00
_cell.angle_gamma   90.00
#
_symmetry.space_group_name_H-M   'P 1'
#
loop_
_entity.id
_entity.type
_entity.pdbx_description
1 polymer ?
#
loop_
_entity_poly.entity_id
_entity_poly.type
_entity_poly.pdbx_seq_one_letter_code
_entity_poly.pdbx_strand_id
1 'polypeptide(L)'
;MADATVVPTNVSDDADVTAAKTAVDAALKNDGDVAKAKTAYDKAVEQAKAKLADAKQDANDDTSAWDKAASLYTDQDTDDIQNDVKKLNDLVADKNATKSDIDDAREQLRKYIAVVTGARDGAVDDGNDTVDANADNDDAEVKTTVDTIVAANISDDADVNAAKKAVNDILNADGLDTDKLTKATDKLTTAVDDAKKALQATKDGASDDESSWNDDAPKYADQDMTAIQNDIDHLNELTTDKTATKTAIDDARKQLQDDIKAVDEVRQKAVDGAGDAVVAVKSGDNDDVKNRVAAVKDAEKTGTATDVAKTVAKLQMADATVVPTNVSDDADVTAAKKAVDDALNNDGDADTAKTAYDNAVATAQATLKQAVADANAVKVPANLQDQVEMAKKNKLGDVNQQVTDLQNAASQDDTTATTLRSGMSDIQARLDDMTAKLNTTRDAAQKLVDQTANATDTNVVAARKQVTNLLANNDTTTMTDLQNAMNVLTATSKPADANVMKTPAAPVKSGQVSTTVADGDTAFAIVTDANGKQTVVQMSKDTNGTATANVPGAKDAQVVTVSKNGNKPFIFVTDGSGTAQYTELTPNGVKTTITPGRNVNEDD
;
A
#
# COMPACT_ATOMS: atom_id res chain seq x y z
N MET A 1 36.52 134.79 85.46
CA MET A 1 35.59 133.72 85.02
C MET A 1 36.37 132.81 84.10
N ALA A 2 36.53 131.54 84.44
CA ALA A 2 36.89 130.51 83.48
C ALA A 2 35.72 129.53 83.50
N ASP A 3 34.84 129.66 82.50
CA ASP A 3 33.79 128.69 82.20
C ASP A 3 34.46 127.57 81.40
N ALA A 4 34.78 126.46 82.07
CA ALA A 4 35.34 125.29 81.42
C ALA A 4 34.19 124.45 80.88
N THR A 5 33.94 124.51 79.56
CA THR A 5 33.01 123.60 78.90
C THR A 5 33.52 122.17 79.01
N VAL A 6 33.02 121.40 79.98
CA VAL A 6 33.36 119.98 80.12
C VAL A 6 32.82 119.21 78.92
N VAL A 7 33.66 118.39 78.28
CA VAL A 7 33.24 117.49 77.20
C VAL A 7 32.41 116.36 77.80
N PRO A 8 31.14 116.19 77.39
CA PRO A 8 30.36 115.06 77.84
C PRO A 8 31.05 113.75 77.41
N THR A 9 31.17 112.82 78.34
CA THR A 9 31.95 111.57 78.18
C THR A 9 31.50 110.75 76.97
N ASN A 10 30.20 110.68 76.72
CA ASN A 10 29.57 109.91 75.64
C ASN A 10 29.78 110.48 74.22
N VAL A 11 30.31 111.69 74.10
CA VAL A 11 30.68 112.30 72.80
C VAL A 11 32.14 112.74 72.79
N SER A 12 32.93 112.23 73.74
CA SER A 12 34.33 112.62 73.91
C SER A 12 35.25 112.03 72.85
N ASP A 13 34.81 111.00 72.14
CA ASP A 13 35.48 110.36 71.00
C ASP A 13 35.13 111.02 69.65
N ASP A 14 34.13 111.91 69.61
CA ASP A 14 33.78 112.60 68.37
C ASP A 14 34.84 113.66 68.03
N ALA A 15 35.40 113.52 66.83
CA ALA A 15 36.48 114.38 66.34
C ALA A 15 36.04 115.85 66.20
N ASP A 16 34.77 116.10 65.84
CA ASP A 16 34.22 117.44 65.69
C ASP A 16 34.05 118.11 67.06
N VAL A 17 33.63 117.36 68.08
CA VAL A 17 33.54 117.82 69.48
C VAL A 17 34.93 118.15 70.03
N THR A 18 35.90 117.28 69.80
CA THR A 18 37.30 117.47 70.24
C THR A 18 37.95 118.67 69.56
N ALA A 19 37.74 118.82 68.24
CA ALA A 19 38.23 119.96 67.48
C ALA A 19 37.55 121.27 67.92
N ALA A 20 36.23 121.25 68.13
CA ALA A 20 35.49 122.42 68.59
C ALA A 20 35.87 122.82 70.03
N LYS A 21 36.14 121.84 70.91
CA LYS A 21 36.66 122.09 72.26
C LYS A 21 38.03 122.75 72.22
N THR A 22 38.92 122.24 71.35
CA THR A 22 40.24 122.82 71.13
C THR A 22 40.14 124.26 70.62
N ALA A 23 39.17 124.55 69.73
CA ALA A 23 38.91 125.90 69.23
C ALA A 23 38.37 126.84 70.33
N VAL A 24 37.51 126.35 71.23
CA VAL A 24 37.07 127.10 72.43
C VAL A 24 38.26 127.42 73.35
N ASP A 25 39.11 126.42 73.63
CA ASP A 25 40.30 126.60 74.48
C ASP A 25 41.32 127.58 73.86
N ALA A 26 41.46 127.58 72.52
CA ALA A 26 42.31 128.51 71.79
C ALA A 26 41.75 129.95 71.80
N ALA A 27 40.43 130.10 71.61
CA ALA A 27 39.75 131.40 71.67
C ALA A 27 39.87 132.04 73.07
N LEU A 28 39.78 131.23 74.13
CA LEU A 28 39.98 131.66 75.53
C LEU A 28 41.41 132.12 75.84
N LYS A 29 42.44 131.63 75.13
CA LYS A 29 43.85 131.97 75.36
C LYS A 29 44.36 133.17 74.56
N ASN A 30 43.78 133.42 73.38
CA ASN A 30 44.32 134.37 72.39
C ASN A 30 43.39 135.58 72.13
N ASP A 31 42.50 135.95 73.07
CA ASP A 31 41.48 137.00 72.90
C ASP A 31 40.62 136.85 71.63
N GLY A 32 40.28 135.60 71.26
CA GLY A 32 39.41 135.28 70.12
C GLY A 32 37.92 135.41 70.44
N ASP A 33 37.05 135.24 69.44
CA ASP A 33 35.58 135.24 69.62
C ASP A 33 35.11 133.96 70.34
N VAL A 34 35.18 133.99 71.67
CA VAL A 34 34.79 132.88 72.56
C VAL A 34 33.30 132.52 72.39
N ALA A 35 32.43 133.50 72.11
CA ALA A 35 31.01 133.25 71.95
C ALA A 35 30.73 132.40 70.71
N LYS A 36 31.34 132.75 69.58
CA LYS A 36 31.23 131.98 68.33
C LYS A 36 31.84 130.58 68.46
N ALA A 37 33.00 130.45 69.12
CA ALA A 37 33.62 129.16 69.37
C ALA A 37 32.74 128.26 70.27
N LYS A 38 32.12 128.84 71.29
CA LYS A 38 31.19 128.11 72.17
C LYS A 38 29.93 127.65 71.42
N THR A 39 29.34 128.48 70.56
CA THR A 39 28.21 128.07 69.72
C THR A 39 28.59 126.92 68.77
N ALA A 40 29.81 126.94 68.20
CA ALA A 40 30.30 125.86 67.37
C ALA A 40 30.50 124.56 68.16
N TYR A 41 31.02 124.65 69.40
CA TYR A 41 31.14 123.52 70.32
C TYR A 41 29.79 122.93 70.72
N ASP A 42 28.83 123.77 71.13
CA ASP A 42 27.49 123.32 71.49
C ASP A 42 26.82 122.61 70.28
N LYS A 43 27.01 123.12 69.06
CA LYS A 43 26.53 122.48 67.82
C LYS A 43 27.22 121.14 67.52
N ALA A 44 28.54 121.07 67.69
CA ALA A 44 29.30 119.84 67.51
C ALA A 44 28.86 118.76 68.51
N VAL A 45 28.61 119.13 69.76
CA VAL A 45 28.07 118.23 70.79
C VAL A 45 26.68 117.71 70.41
N GLU A 46 25.79 118.56 69.92
CA GLU A 46 24.46 118.12 69.48
C GLU A 46 24.53 117.21 68.24
N GLN A 47 25.43 117.48 67.29
CA GLN A 47 25.67 116.60 66.15
C GLN A 47 26.26 115.25 66.57
N ALA A 48 27.21 115.24 67.50
CA ALA A 48 27.79 114.01 68.03
C ALA A 48 26.75 113.17 68.80
N LYS A 49 25.86 113.81 69.55
CA LYS A 49 24.71 113.13 70.18
C LYS A 49 23.77 112.52 69.14
N ALA A 50 23.52 113.21 68.02
CA ALA A 50 22.72 112.66 66.93
C ALA A 50 23.40 111.44 66.29
N LYS A 51 24.70 111.53 65.97
CA LYS A 51 25.49 110.39 65.47
C LYS A 51 25.50 109.20 66.44
N LEU A 52 25.59 109.47 67.75
CA LEU A 52 25.52 108.44 68.78
C LEU A 52 24.12 107.80 68.85
N ALA A 53 23.06 108.60 68.69
CA ALA A 53 21.69 108.08 68.63
C ALA A 53 21.46 107.18 67.41
N ASP A 54 22.00 107.56 66.24
CA ASP A 54 21.96 106.73 65.04
C ASP A 54 22.73 105.42 65.26
N ALA A 55 23.93 105.47 65.85
CA ALA A 55 24.70 104.25 66.17
C ALA A 55 23.96 103.33 67.15
N LYS A 56 23.26 103.90 68.15
CA LYS A 56 22.40 103.14 69.07
C LYS A 56 21.19 102.53 68.37
N GLN A 57 20.60 103.21 67.39
CA GLN A 57 19.50 102.68 66.59
C GLN A 57 19.98 101.52 65.72
N ASP A 58 21.08 101.71 65.00
CA ASP A 58 21.65 100.67 64.17
C ASP A 58 22.05 99.41 64.98
N ALA A 59 22.55 99.61 66.20
CA ALA A 59 22.86 98.52 67.11
C ALA A 59 21.62 97.68 67.47
N ASN A 60 20.49 98.34 67.73
CA ASN A 60 19.20 97.66 67.95
C ASN A 60 18.71 96.94 66.69
N ASP A 61 18.98 97.50 65.50
CA ASP A 61 18.60 96.88 64.24
C ASP A 61 19.45 95.62 63.96
N ASP A 62 20.75 95.65 64.26
CA ASP A 62 21.65 94.50 64.15
C ASP A 62 21.24 93.36 65.10
N THR A 63 20.93 93.66 66.36
CA THR A 63 20.45 92.64 67.32
C THR A 63 19.09 92.08 66.94
N SER A 64 18.16 92.92 66.48
CA SER A 64 16.84 92.50 66.00
C SER A 64 16.91 91.65 64.73
N ALA A 65 17.87 91.92 63.84
CA ALA A 65 18.11 91.12 62.65
C ALA A 65 18.62 89.74 63.02
N TRP A 66 19.54 89.65 63.98
CA TRP A 66 20.02 88.38 64.51
C TRP A 66 18.90 87.57 65.16
N ASP A 67 18.09 88.16 66.04
CA ASP A 67 17.01 87.46 66.74
C ASP A 67 16.00 86.78 65.78
N LYS A 68 15.74 87.39 64.62
CA LYS A 68 14.87 86.82 63.58
C LYS A 68 15.51 85.62 62.86
N ALA A 69 16.83 85.64 62.71
CA ALA A 69 17.57 84.65 61.94
C ALA A 69 18.17 83.52 62.80
N ALA A 70 18.30 83.72 64.12
CA ALA A 70 18.99 82.80 65.03
C ALA A 70 18.46 81.36 64.99
N SER A 71 17.17 81.16 64.70
CA SER A 71 16.57 79.82 64.57
C SER A 71 17.11 79.00 63.39
N LEU A 72 17.78 79.62 62.43
CA LEU A 72 18.42 78.95 61.29
C LEU A 72 19.79 78.34 61.63
N TYR A 73 20.32 78.62 62.82
CA TYR A 73 21.69 78.27 63.23
C TYR A 73 21.71 77.46 64.54
N THR A 74 20.62 76.75 64.88
CA THR A 74 20.48 76.00 66.15
C THR A 74 21.48 74.85 66.30
N ASP A 75 22.05 74.41 65.18
CA ASP A 75 23.07 73.37 65.06
C ASP A 75 24.51 73.91 65.12
N GLN A 76 24.68 75.23 65.21
CA GLN A 76 25.99 75.89 65.26
C GLN A 76 26.26 76.49 66.65
N ASP A 77 27.53 76.67 66.97
CA ASP A 77 27.96 77.40 68.17
C ASP A 77 27.76 78.90 67.93
N THR A 78 26.84 79.50 68.69
CA THR A 78 26.47 80.92 68.59
C THR A 78 26.78 81.70 69.87
N ASP A 79 27.56 81.12 70.80
CA ASP A 79 27.82 81.70 72.11
C ASP A 79 28.51 83.07 71.99
N ASP A 80 29.47 83.21 71.08
CA ASP A 80 30.16 84.48 70.80
C ASP A 80 29.19 85.56 70.27
N ILE A 81 28.23 85.16 69.41
CA ILE A 81 27.21 86.07 68.87
C ILE A 81 26.26 86.50 69.99
N GLN A 82 25.81 85.58 70.85
CA GLN A 82 24.96 85.90 71.99
C GLN A 82 25.66 86.83 72.98
N ASN A 83 26.95 86.61 73.22
CA ASN A 83 27.78 87.48 74.07
C ASN A 83 27.92 88.89 73.48
N ASP A 84 28.11 89.01 72.17
CA ASP A 84 28.22 90.30 71.49
C ASP A 84 26.86 91.02 71.41
N VAL A 85 25.75 90.32 71.18
CA VAL A 85 24.39 90.88 71.29
C VAL A 85 24.16 91.45 72.69
N LYS A 86 24.55 90.71 73.73
CA LYS A 86 24.44 91.17 75.12
C LYS A 86 25.30 92.41 75.36
N LYS A 87 26.57 92.39 74.94
CA LYS A 87 27.50 93.52 75.07
C LYS A 87 26.96 94.76 74.36
N LEU A 88 26.40 94.59 73.17
CA LEU A 88 25.84 95.67 72.38
C LEU A 88 24.58 96.28 73.03
N ASN A 89 23.69 95.44 73.58
CA ASN A 89 22.54 95.91 74.38
C ASN A 89 22.97 96.68 75.64
N ASP A 90 24.02 96.22 76.34
CA ASP A 90 24.58 96.90 77.51
C ASP A 90 25.14 98.29 77.15
N LEU A 91 25.84 98.42 76.01
CA LEU A 91 26.38 99.69 75.50
C LEU A 91 25.28 100.66 75.04
N VAL A 92 24.21 100.16 74.41
CA VAL A 92 23.05 100.98 74.03
C VAL A 92 22.38 101.58 75.26
N ALA A 93 22.27 100.83 76.36
CA ALA A 93 21.70 101.29 77.61
C ALA A 93 22.63 102.21 78.42
N ASP A 94 23.96 102.13 78.22
CA ASP A 94 24.93 102.96 78.92
C ASP A 94 24.87 104.42 78.44
N LYS A 95 24.79 105.34 79.41
CA LYS A 95 24.78 106.79 79.18
C LYS A 95 26.16 107.37 78.91
N ASN A 96 27.22 106.63 79.24
CA ASN A 96 28.61 107.00 79.04
C ASN A 96 29.25 106.36 77.81
N ALA A 97 28.60 105.36 77.21
CA ALA A 97 29.08 104.72 75.99
C ALA A 97 29.24 105.75 74.87
N THR A 98 30.35 105.64 74.18
CA THR A 98 30.71 106.49 73.05
C THR A 98 30.27 105.86 71.73
N LYS A 99 30.41 106.59 70.61
CA LYS A 99 30.00 106.06 69.31
C LYS A 99 30.95 104.93 68.89
N SER A 100 32.25 105.10 69.11
CA SER A 100 33.26 104.09 68.81
C SER A 100 33.00 102.80 69.58
N ASP A 101 32.63 102.87 70.86
CA ASP A 101 32.30 101.67 71.66
C ASP A 101 31.19 100.84 71.00
N ILE A 102 30.17 101.51 70.47
CA ILE A 102 29.02 100.87 69.83
C ILE A 102 29.39 100.32 68.44
N ASP A 103 30.12 101.09 67.63
CA ASP A 103 30.54 100.66 66.30
C ASP A 103 31.48 99.45 66.36
N ASP A 104 32.44 99.45 67.29
CA ASP A 104 33.38 98.33 67.48
C ASP A 104 32.62 97.05 67.89
N ALA A 105 31.62 97.19 68.77
CA ALA A 105 30.77 96.06 69.17
C ALA A 105 29.87 95.56 68.03
N ARG A 106 29.33 96.45 67.19
CA ARG A 106 28.57 96.06 65.97
C ARG A 106 29.45 95.34 64.96
N GLU A 107 30.67 95.82 64.74
CA GLU A 107 31.60 95.19 63.81
C GLU A 107 31.95 93.78 64.25
N GLN A 108 32.20 93.58 65.55
CA GLN A 108 32.47 92.25 66.11
C GLN A 108 31.26 91.32 65.96
N LEU A 109 30.05 91.79 66.30
CA LEU A 109 28.81 91.02 66.12
C LEU A 109 28.64 90.57 64.67
N ARG A 110 28.79 91.49 63.71
CA ARG A 110 28.67 91.19 62.28
C ARG A 110 29.71 90.19 61.79
N LYS A 111 30.93 90.26 62.34
CA LYS A 111 32.00 89.33 61.98
C LYS A 111 31.65 87.90 62.38
N TYR A 112 31.12 87.69 63.58
CA TYR A 112 30.70 86.35 64.00
C TYR A 112 29.46 85.86 63.26
N ILE A 113 28.49 86.74 62.98
CA ILE A 113 27.33 86.40 62.13
C ILE A 113 27.79 85.94 60.73
N ALA A 114 28.77 86.61 60.12
CA ALA A 114 29.29 86.22 58.81
C ALA A 114 29.92 84.81 58.80
N VAL A 115 30.54 84.38 59.90
CA VAL A 115 31.13 83.03 60.03
C VAL A 115 30.06 81.94 60.00
N VAL A 116 29.01 82.10 60.82
CA VAL A 116 27.92 81.11 60.91
C VAL A 116 27.10 81.04 59.62
N THR A 117 26.87 82.19 58.97
CA THR A 117 26.24 82.24 57.64
C THR A 117 27.08 81.53 56.58
N GLY A 118 28.39 81.77 56.51
CA GLY A 118 29.27 81.10 55.54
C GLY A 118 29.33 79.58 55.72
N ALA A 119 29.35 79.10 56.97
CA ALA A 119 29.32 77.66 57.26
C ALA A 119 27.99 77.01 56.84
N ARG A 120 26.87 77.69 57.09
CA ARG A 120 25.53 77.20 56.69
C ARG A 120 25.40 77.15 55.17
N ASP A 121 25.80 78.21 54.47
CA ASP A 121 25.68 78.27 53.01
C ASP A 121 26.56 77.20 52.34
N GLY A 122 27.77 76.95 52.85
CA GLY A 122 28.61 75.85 52.37
C GLY A 122 27.96 74.46 52.56
N ALA A 123 27.29 74.21 53.69
CA ALA A 123 26.58 72.96 53.91
C ALA A 123 25.32 72.81 53.03
N VAL A 124 24.66 73.92 52.69
CA VAL A 124 23.53 73.94 51.75
C VAL A 124 24.03 73.65 50.33
N ASP A 125 25.16 74.24 49.92
CA ASP A 125 25.80 73.96 48.63
C ASP A 125 26.25 72.50 48.53
N ASP A 126 26.92 71.95 49.56
CA ASP A 126 27.31 70.53 49.61
C ASP A 126 26.07 69.60 49.52
N GLY A 127 24.98 69.99 50.18
CA GLY A 127 23.70 69.27 50.14
C GLY A 127 23.07 69.29 48.74
N ASN A 128 23.08 70.44 48.07
CA ASN A 128 22.57 70.59 46.70
C ASN A 128 23.45 69.83 45.69
N ASP A 129 24.77 69.91 45.81
CA ASP A 129 25.71 69.16 44.96
C ASP A 129 25.48 67.64 45.09
N THR A 130 25.19 67.15 46.30
CA THR A 130 24.85 65.74 46.54
C THR A 130 23.50 65.35 45.90
N VAL A 131 22.53 66.25 45.88
CA VAL A 131 21.23 66.03 45.23
C VAL A 131 21.38 66.02 43.71
N ASP A 132 22.10 66.98 43.15
CA ASP A 132 22.36 67.08 41.71
C ASP A 132 23.19 65.89 41.20
N ALA A 133 24.20 65.45 41.97
CA ALA A 133 24.96 64.24 41.64
C ALA A 133 24.11 62.95 41.62
N ASN A 134 23.00 62.91 42.38
CA ASN A 134 22.10 61.76 42.43
C ASN A 134 20.90 61.86 41.48
N ALA A 135 20.59 63.05 40.96
CA ALA A 135 19.45 63.26 40.06
C ALA A 135 19.62 62.55 38.71
N ASP A 136 20.88 62.32 38.30
CA ASP A 136 21.25 61.67 37.03
C ASP A 136 21.80 60.25 37.23
N ASN A 137 21.33 59.48 38.22
CA ASN A 137 21.71 58.07 38.35
C ASN A 137 21.03 57.21 37.24
N ASP A 138 21.37 57.49 35.99
CA ASP A 138 21.13 56.72 34.78
C ASP A 138 22.12 55.55 34.78
N ASP A 139 21.94 54.64 35.74
CA ASP A 139 22.87 53.55 35.99
C ASP A 139 22.76 52.51 34.86
N ALA A 140 23.52 52.73 33.79
CA ALA A 140 23.67 51.79 32.68
C ALA A 140 24.06 50.38 33.16
N GLU A 141 24.60 50.24 34.38
CA GLU A 141 24.93 48.97 35.02
C GLU A 141 23.67 48.15 35.38
N VAL A 142 22.56 48.80 35.74
CA VAL A 142 21.26 48.15 36.02
C VAL A 142 20.66 47.55 34.75
N LYS A 143 20.67 48.31 33.63
CA LYS A 143 20.23 47.84 32.31
C LYS A 143 21.10 46.69 31.80
N THR A 144 22.42 46.78 32.01
CA THR A 144 23.38 45.74 31.63
C THR A 144 23.17 44.45 32.44
N THR A 145 22.82 44.58 33.73
CA THR A 145 22.56 43.42 34.61
C THR A 145 21.33 42.63 34.14
N VAL A 146 20.24 43.29 33.77
CA VAL A 146 19.04 42.62 33.20
C VAL A 146 19.34 41.98 31.86
N ASP A 147 20.19 42.61 31.03
CA ASP A 147 20.61 42.06 29.75
C ASP A 147 21.43 40.76 29.88
N THR A 148 22.21 40.61 30.96
CA THR A 148 23.00 39.39 31.24
C THR A 148 22.23 38.23 31.88
N ILE A 149 21.01 38.45 32.39
CA ILE A 149 20.22 37.39 33.07
C ILE A 149 19.66 36.36 32.07
N VAL A 150 19.36 36.78 30.84
CA VAL A 150 18.80 35.88 29.81
C VAL A 150 19.94 35.14 29.10
N ALA A 151 19.96 33.81 29.22
CA ALA A 151 20.93 32.97 28.53
C ALA A 151 20.72 33.00 27.00
N ALA A 152 21.80 32.93 26.24
CA ALA A 152 21.77 33.05 24.78
C ALA A 152 20.86 32.00 24.10
N ASN A 153 20.80 30.79 24.64
CA ASN A 153 20.01 29.67 24.11
C ASN A 153 18.48 29.81 24.26
N ILE A 154 18.00 30.77 25.05
CA ILE A 154 16.57 31.09 25.19
C ILE A 154 16.26 32.52 24.74
N SER A 155 17.21 33.15 24.02
CA SER A 155 17.08 34.54 23.60
C SER A 155 16.12 34.74 22.43
N ASP A 156 15.76 33.68 21.72
CA ASP A 156 14.74 33.68 20.66
C ASP A 156 13.31 33.44 21.20
N ASP A 157 13.16 33.16 22.49
CA ASP A 157 11.85 32.97 23.12
C ASP A 157 11.12 34.32 23.27
N ALA A 158 9.90 34.38 22.73
CA ALA A 158 9.12 35.60 22.69
C ALA A 158 8.66 36.06 24.08
N ASP A 159 8.33 35.12 24.97
CA ASP A 159 7.85 35.42 26.33
C ASP A 159 8.99 35.89 27.22
N VAL A 160 10.18 35.28 27.08
CA VAL A 160 11.41 35.75 27.73
C VAL A 160 11.73 37.18 27.31
N ASN A 161 11.71 37.47 26.01
CA ASN A 161 11.97 38.82 25.49
C ASN A 161 10.94 39.84 25.96
N ALA A 162 9.66 39.49 25.99
CA ALA A 162 8.60 40.35 26.50
C ALA A 162 8.75 40.63 28.00
N ALA A 163 9.05 39.60 28.80
CA ALA A 163 9.27 39.75 30.24
C ALA A 163 10.53 40.57 30.55
N LYS A 164 11.61 40.34 29.80
CA LYS A 164 12.86 41.11 29.87
C LYS A 164 12.62 42.60 29.60
N LYS A 165 11.87 42.91 28.54
CA LYS A 165 11.48 44.28 28.22
C LYS A 165 10.67 44.91 29.35
N ALA A 166 9.72 44.18 29.95
CA ALA A 166 8.91 44.70 31.05
C ALA A 166 9.74 45.07 32.29
N VAL A 167 10.76 44.28 32.63
CA VAL A 167 11.71 44.60 33.71
C VAL A 167 12.48 45.88 33.38
N ASN A 168 13.05 45.96 32.17
CA ASN A 168 13.78 47.15 31.71
C ASN A 168 12.92 48.41 31.69
N ASP A 169 11.67 48.33 31.23
CA ASP A 169 10.75 49.47 31.19
C ASP A 169 10.45 50.01 32.60
N ILE A 170 10.35 49.13 33.61
CA ILE A 170 10.08 49.55 35.00
C ILE A 170 11.32 50.19 35.65
N LEU A 171 12.51 49.66 35.38
CA LEU A 171 13.76 50.19 35.93
C LEU A 171 14.09 51.58 35.38
N ASN A 172 13.65 51.91 34.15
CA ASN A 172 13.90 53.20 33.51
C ASN A 172 12.74 54.21 33.66
N ALA A 173 11.78 53.97 34.56
CA ALA A 173 10.67 54.90 34.78
C ALA A 173 11.04 56.02 35.79
N ASP A 174 10.44 57.21 35.66
CA ASP A 174 10.65 58.41 36.52
C ASP A 174 10.27 58.26 38.01
N GLY A 175 10.08 57.02 38.48
CA GLY A 175 9.82 56.65 39.86
C GLY A 175 9.78 55.12 39.98
N LEU A 176 10.59 54.57 40.87
CA LEU A 176 10.70 53.12 41.03
C LEU A 176 9.50 52.56 41.81
N ASP A 177 8.71 51.71 41.15
CA ASP A 177 7.63 50.94 41.77
C ASP A 177 8.12 49.52 42.09
N THR A 178 8.52 49.31 43.34
CA THR A 178 9.13 48.06 43.82
C THR A 178 8.19 46.86 43.70
N ASP A 179 6.88 47.07 43.83
CA ASP A 179 5.88 46.00 43.71
C ASP A 179 5.71 45.56 42.26
N LYS A 180 5.70 46.51 41.31
CA LYS A 180 5.68 46.19 39.88
C LYS A 180 6.98 45.53 39.44
N LEU A 181 8.13 46.01 39.92
CA LEU A 181 9.43 45.41 39.61
C LEU A 181 9.47 43.95 40.08
N THR A 182 9.07 43.68 41.32
CA THR A 182 9.02 42.31 41.87
C THR A 182 8.17 41.39 40.99
N LYS A 183 6.96 41.84 40.62
CA LYS A 183 6.07 41.07 39.73
C LYS A 183 6.66 40.85 38.33
N ALA A 184 7.38 41.82 37.77
CA ALA A 184 8.02 41.69 36.47
C ALA A 184 9.20 40.72 36.50
N THR A 185 10.00 40.76 37.57
CA THR A 185 11.10 39.82 37.82
C THR A 185 10.60 38.39 38.02
N ASP A 186 9.50 38.19 38.77
CA ASP A 186 8.86 36.88 38.91
C ASP A 186 8.40 36.33 37.56
N LYS A 187 7.78 37.18 36.72
CA LYS A 187 7.38 36.80 35.36
C LYS A 187 8.57 36.44 34.48
N LEU A 188 9.66 37.19 34.54
CA LEU A 188 10.89 36.87 33.80
C LEU A 188 11.47 35.53 34.24
N THR A 189 11.48 35.26 35.55
CA THR A 189 11.95 33.98 36.10
C THR A 189 11.12 32.81 35.57
N THR A 190 9.78 32.93 35.63
CA THR A 190 8.88 31.91 35.09
C THR A 190 9.08 31.71 33.58
N ALA A 191 9.16 32.79 32.79
CA ALA A 191 9.37 32.72 31.35
C ALA A 191 10.69 32.03 31.00
N VAL A 192 11.78 32.34 31.73
CA VAL A 192 13.08 31.70 31.57
C VAL A 192 13.02 30.20 31.89
N ASP A 193 12.34 29.81 32.97
CA ASP A 193 12.22 28.40 33.36
C ASP A 193 11.39 27.60 32.35
N ASP A 194 10.31 28.19 31.83
CA ASP A 194 9.48 27.54 30.83
C ASP A 194 10.18 27.45 29.47
N ALA A 195 10.91 28.50 29.05
CA ALA A 195 11.74 28.46 27.84
C ALA A 195 12.84 27.39 27.94
N LYS A 196 13.48 27.23 29.10
CA LYS A 196 14.46 26.15 29.34
C LYS A 196 13.84 24.76 29.23
N LYS A 197 12.65 24.55 29.80
CA LYS A 197 11.92 23.28 29.67
C LYS A 197 11.55 23.01 28.22
N ALA A 198 11.06 24.02 27.50
CA ALA A 198 10.70 23.90 26.09
C ALA A 198 11.92 23.57 25.22
N LEU A 199 13.06 24.23 25.45
CA LEU A 199 14.32 23.91 24.78
C LEU A 199 14.77 22.47 25.07
N GLN A 200 14.69 22.03 26.33
CA GLN A 200 15.03 20.65 26.69
C GLN A 200 14.11 19.64 25.99
N ALA A 201 12.81 19.87 25.97
CA ALA A 201 11.87 19.01 25.25
C ALA A 201 12.16 18.96 23.74
N THR A 202 12.55 20.08 23.13
CA THR A 202 12.99 20.13 21.72
C THR A 202 14.27 19.31 21.52
N LYS A 203 15.24 19.37 22.43
CA LYS A 203 16.47 18.55 22.42
C LYS A 203 16.18 17.06 22.61
N ASP A 204 15.27 16.71 23.51
CA ASP A 204 14.86 15.32 23.75
C ASP A 204 14.21 14.75 22.49
N GLY A 205 13.26 15.49 21.89
CA GLY A 205 12.63 15.01 20.67
C GLY A 205 13.59 14.97 19.46
N ALA A 206 14.66 15.77 19.43
CA ALA A 206 15.70 15.63 18.40
C ALA A 206 16.41 14.27 18.51
N SER A 207 16.63 13.80 19.74
CA SER A 207 17.19 12.47 20.03
C SER A 207 16.20 11.37 19.65
N ASP A 208 14.90 11.59 19.89
CA ASP A 208 13.84 10.66 19.48
C ASP A 208 13.75 10.53 17.96
N ASP A 209 13.86 11.64 17.21
CA ASP A 209 13.87 11.63 15.74
C ASP A 209 15.05 10.81 15.20
N GLU A 210 16.25 10.96 15.77
CA GLU A 210 17.43 10.15 15.41
C GLU A 210 17.21 8.66 15.72
N SER A 211 16.68 8.34 16.91
CA SER A 211 16.41 6.95 17.29
C SER A 211 15.38 6.31 16.36
N SER A 212 14.29 7.02 16.07
CA SER A 212 13.24 6.54 15.16
C SER A 212 13.79 6.31 13.76
N TRP A 213 14.65 7.20 13.27
CA TRP A 213 15.31 7.03 11.99
C TRP A 213 16.21 5.78 11.99
N ASN A 214 17.05 5.59 13.00
CA ASN A 214 17.98 4.46 13.08
C ASN A 214 17.27 3.09 13.04
N ASP A 215 16.07 3.00 13.62
CA ASP A 215 15.25 1.79 13.57
C ASP A 215 14.71 1.49 12.16
N ASP A 216 14.36 2.54 11.41
CA ASP A 216 13.78 2.43 10.07
C ASP A 216 14.82 2.43 8.93
N ALA A 217 16.03 2.95 9.19
CA ALA A 217 17.12 3.09 8.22
C ALA A 217 17.42 1.81 7.39
N PRO A 218 17.36 0.58 7.95
CA PRO A 218 17.56 -0.63 7.15
C PRO A 218 16.60 -0.80 5.97
N LYS A 219 15.40 -0.22 6.02
CA LYS A 219 14.41 -0.25 4.92
C LYS A 219 14.82 0.60 3.72
N TYR A 220 15.83 1.46 3.86
CA TYR A 220 16.28 2.41 2.84
C TYR A 220 17.75 2.18 2.45
N ALA A 221 18.31 1.02 2.82
CA ALA A 221 19.73 0.70 2.61
C ALA A 221 20.19 0.68 1.14
N ASP A 222 19.25 0.68 0.18
CA ASP A 222 19.51 0.77 -1.26
C ASP A 222 19.41 2.20 -1.82
N GLN A 223 19.17 3.20 -0.97
CA GLN A 223 19.07 4.61 -1.33
C GLN A 223 20.27 5.43 -0.82
N ASP A 224 20.43 6.65 -1.35
CA ASP A 224 21.43 7.60 -0.85
C ASP A 224 20.93 8.26 0.43
N MET A 225 21.58 7.94 1.54
CA MET A 225 21.22 8.41 2.88
C MET A 225 22.08 9.58 3.39
N THR A 226 22.96 10.13 2.53
CA THR A 226 23.97 11.12 2.95
C THR A 226 23.35 12.39 3.53
N ALA A 227 22.26 12.90 2.96
CA ALA A 227 21.59 14.11 3.44
C ALA A 227 21.04 13.92 4.86
N ILE A 228 20.36 12.80 5.10
CA ILE A 228 19.81 12.43 6.42
C ILE A 228 20.92 12.25 7.46
N GLN A 229 22.05 11.63 7.09
CA GLN A 229 23.18 11.52 8.02
C GLN A 229 23.77 12.90 8.35
N ASN A 230 23.91 13.79 7.37
CA ASN A 230 24.38 15.16 7.61
C ASN A 230 23.41 15.95 8.51
N ASP A 231 22.10 15.77 8.34
CA ASP A 231 21.09 16.40 9.17
C ASP A 231 21.13 15.88 10.61
N ILE A 232 21.31 14.57 10.82
CA ILE A 232 21.51 13.98 12.15
C ILE A 232 22.78 14.52 12.81
N ASP A 233 23.88 14.58 12.06
CA ASP A 233 25.14 15.13 12.55
C ASP A 233 24.98 16.61 12.96
N HIS A 234 24.32 17.42 12.11
CA HIS A 234 24.03 18.82 12.40
C HIS A 234 23.11 18.99 13.62
N LEU A 235 22.09 18.15 13.74
CA LEU A 235 21.19 18.15 14.88
C LEU A 235 21.92 17.81 16.17
N ASN A 236 22.84 16.85 16.15
CA ASN A 236 23.71 16.49 17.27
C ASN A 236 24.68 17.62 17.67
N GLU A 237 25.20 18.38 16.71
CA GLU A 237 25.97 19.59 16.98
C GLU A 237 25.11 20.63 17.72
N LEU A 238 23.89 20.89 17.25
CA LEU A 238 22.97 21.86 17.87
C LEU A 238 22.50 21.43 19.27
N THR A 239 22.22 20.15 19.50
CA THR A 239 21.76 19.67 20.82
C THR A 239 22.87 19.73 21.86
N THR A 240 24.14 19.58 21.47
CA THR A 240 25.30 19.70 22.36
C THR A 240 25.79 21.14 22.55
N ASP A 241 25.50 22.03 21.60
CA ASP A 241 25.79 23.46 21.72
C ASP A 241 24.94 24.10 22.85
N LYS A 242 25.63 24.84 23.72
CA LYS A 242 25.01 25.57 24.85
C LYS A 242 24.41 26.91 24.43
N THR A 243 24.67 27.35 23.20
CA THR A 243 24.20 28.62 22.63
C THR A 243 23.11 28.42 21.59
N ALA A 244 22.96 27.22 21.03
CA ALA A 244 21.89 26.88 20.10
C ALA A 244 20.52 27.15 20.72
N THR A 245 19.68 27.80 19.93
CA THR A 245 18.34 28.21 20.35
C THR A 245 17.29 27.17 19.99
N LYS A 246 16.07 27.32 20.53
CA LYS A 246 14.98 26.38 20.24
C LYS A 246 14.63 26.38 18.75
N THR A 247 14.53 27.56 18.14
CA THR A 247 14.17 27.71 16.72
C THR A 247 15.17 27.01 15.81
N ALA A 248 16.48 27.16 16.07
CA ALA A 248 17.51 26.51 15.27
C ALA A 248 17.40 24.98 15.29
N ILE A 249 17.12 24.40 16.47
CA ILE A 249 16.94 22.95 16.61
C ILE A 249 15.65 22.50 15.91
N ASP A 250 14.53 23.22 16.08
CA ASP A 250 13.27 22.89 15.41
C ASP A 250 13.40 22.93 13.87
N ASP A 251 14.11 23.91 13.33
CA ASP A 251 14.37 24.02 11.88
C ASP A 251 15.23 22.85 11.37
N ALA A 252 16.28 22.46 12.11
CA ALA A 252 17.10 21.30 11.76
C ALA A 252 16.30 19.98 11.82
N ARG A 253 15.44 19.80 12.84
CA ARG A 253 14.53 18.65 12.91
C ARG A 253 13.57 18.60 11.73
N LYS A 254 13.05 19.76 11.33
CA LYS A 254 12.18 19.87 10.16
C LYS A 254 12.90 19.45 8.88
N GLN A 255 14.14 19.88 8.69
CA GLN A 255 14.96 19.50 7.55
C GLN A 255 15.19 17.97 7.51
N LEU A 256 15.56 17.38 8.65
CA LEU A 256 15.68 15.92 8.80
C LEU A 256 14.39 15.18 8.40
N GLN A 257 13.23 15.66 8.87
CA GLN A 257 11.94 15.05 8.54
C GLN A 257 11.59 15.18 7.05
N ASP A 258 11.91 16.32 6.43
CA ASP A 258 11.69 16.54 5.00
C ASP A 258 12.56 15.60 4.14
N ASP A 259 13.82 15.38 4.53
CA ASP A 259 14.72 14.46 3.83
C ASP A 259 14.33 12.98 4.06
N ILE A 260 13.91 12.60 5.28
CA ILE A 260 13.33 11.27 5.57
C ILE A 260 12.11 11.01 4.69
N LYS A 261 11.24 12.00 4.52
CA LYS A 261 10.08 11.88 3.65
C LYS A 261 10.48 11.65 2.18
N ALA A 262 11.55 12.29 1.71
CA ALA A 262 12.00 12.12 0.32
C ALA A 262 12.42 10.66 0.02
N VAL A 263 13.14 9.99 0.94
CA VAL A 263 13.52 8.58 0.77
C VAL A 263 12.35 7.62 0.97
N ASP A 264 11.41 7.98 1.85
CA ASP A 264 10.17 7.22 2.05
C ASP A 264 9.29 7.24 0.79
N GLU A 265 9.16 8.39 0.11
CA GLU A 265 8.38 8.50 -1.14
C GLU A 265 8.92 7.57 -2.25
N VAL A 266 10.23 7.33 -2.30
CA VAL A 266 10.83 6.38 -3.26
C VAL A 266 10.42 4.94 -2.93
N ARG A 267 10.53 4.56 -1.65
CA ARG A 267 10.15 3.22 -1.19
C ARG A 267 8.65 2.99 -1.31
N GLN A 268 7.84 3.99 -0.97
CA GLN A 268 6.38 3.90 -1.01
C GLN A 268 5.87 3.67 -2.45
N LYS A 269 6.51 4.25 -3.47
CA LYS A 269 6.18 3.92 -4.88
C LYS A 269 6.38 2.44 -5.22
N ALA A 270 7.43 1.82 -4.69
CA ALA A 270 7.66 0.39 -4.89
C ALA A 270 6.59 -0.45 -4.17
N VAL A 271 6.21 -0.05 -2.95
CA VAL A 271 5.13 -0.69 -2.17
C VAL A 271 3.78 -0.55 -2.87
N ASP A 272 3.43 0.63 -3.37
CA ASP A 272 2.18 0.85 -4.11
C ASP A 272 2.13 -0.02 -5.38
N GLY A 273 3.24 -0.07 -6.12
CA GLY A 273 3.37 -0.95 -7.28
C GLY A 273 3.26 -2.44 -6.95
N ALA A 274 3.71 -2.85 -5.76
CA ALA A 274 3.53 -4.21 -5.27
C ALA A 274 2.07 -4.53 -4.97
N GLY A 275 1.34 -3.61 -4.34
CA GLY A 275 -0.10 -3.71 -4.13
C GLY A 275 -0.86 -3.92 -5.44
N ASP A 276 -0.55 -3.11 -6.46
CA ASP A 276 -1.15 -3.25 -7.80
C ASP A 276 -0.83 -4.61 -8.44
N ALA A 277 0.42 -5.08 -8.31
CA ALA A 277 0.84 -6.38 -8.85
C ALA A 277 0.10 -7.55 -8.19
N VAL A 278 -0.10 -7.50 -6.86
CA VAL A 278 -0.87 -8.52 -6.13
C VAL A 278 -2.33 -8.56 -6.58
N VAL A 279 -2.94 -7.40 -6.83
CA VAL A 279 -4.32 -7.30 -7.34
C VAL A 279 -4.43 -7.85 -8.77
N ALA A 280 -3.38 -7.71 -9.58
CA ALA A 280 -3.37 -8.15 -10.98
C ALA A 280 -3.17 -9.66 -11.19
N VAL A 281 -2.85 -10.42 -10.13
CA VAL A 281 -2.63 -11.88 -10.18
C VAL A 281 -3.85 -12.60 -10.72
N LYS A 282 -3.67 -13.46 -11.74
CA LYS A 282 -4.76 -14.22 -12.37
C LYS A 282 -4.90 -15.63 -11.82
N SER A 283 -3.79 -16.23 -11.41
CA SER A 283 -3.72 -17.61 -10.95
C SER A 283 -3.53 -17.69 -9.43
N GLY A 284 -4.26 -16.86 -8.68
CA GLY A 284 -4.13 -16.72 -7.24
C GLY A 284 -4.44 -18.00 -6.44
N ASP A 285 -5.06 -19.01 -7.04
CA ASP A 285 -5.28 -20.32 -6.43
C ASP A 285 -4.08 -21.28 -6.56
N ASN A 286 -3.12 -20.97 -7.43
CA ASN A 286 -1.89 -21.75 -7.59
C ASN A 286 -0.96 -21.54 -6.37
N ASP A 287 -0.46 -22.63 -5.80
CA ASP A 287 0.32 -22.58 -4.55
C ASP A 287 1.66 -21.83 -4.69
N ASP A 288 2.34 -21.93 -5.83
CA ASP A 288 3.58 -21.16 -6.06
C ASP A 288 3.30 -19.65 -6.13
N VAL A 289 2.23 -19.27 -6.83
CA VAL A 289 1.78 -17.87 -6.91
C VAL A 289 1.38 -17.35 -5.51
N LYS A 290 0.63 -18.13 -4.72
CA LYS A 290 0.28 -17.78 -3.32
C LYS A 290 1.51 -17.53 -2.46
N ASN A 291 2.52 -18.40 -2.55
CA ASN A 291 3.76 -18.26 -1.81
C ASN A 291 4.52 -16.98 -2.21
N ARG A 292 4.48 -16.60 -3.49
CA ARG A 292 5.11 -15.36 -3.98
C ARG A 292 4.35 -14.11 -3.59
N VAL A 293 3.02 -14.16 -3.53
CA VAL A 293 2.21 -13.08 -2.94
C VAL A 293 2.59 -12.86 -1.48
N ALA A 294 2.79 -13.93 -0.71
CA ALA A 294 3.24 -13.82 0.68
C ALA A 294 4.65 -13.19 0.77
N ALA A 295 5.58 -13.61 -0.09
CA ALA A 295 6.93 -13.04 -0.16
C ALA A 295 6.92 -11.53 -0.48
N VAL A 296 6.04 -11.09 -1.39
CA VAL A 296 5.83 -9.65 -1.67
C VAL A 296 5.37 -8.92 -0.41
N LYS A 297 4.35 -9.44 0.29
CA LYS A 297 3.82 -8.83 1.52
C LYS A 297 4.83 -8.77 2.67
N ASP A 298 5.77 -9.70 2.71
CA ASP A 298 6.85 -9.67 3.69
C ASP A 298 7.92 -8.65 3.31
N ALA A 299 8.26 -8.53 2.02
CA ALA A 299 9.13 -7.47 1.52
C ALA A 299 8.53 -6.06 1.75
N GLU A 300 7.22 -5.87 1.61
CA GLU A 300 6.55 -4.58 1.91
C GLU A 300 6.74 -4.12 3.37
N LYS A 301 6.87 -5.05 4.33
CA LYS A 301 7.00 -4.71 5.76
C LYS A 301 8.42 -4.30 6.15
N THR A 302 9.42 -5.01 5.62
CA THR A 302 10.80 -4.92 6.13
C THR A 302 11.86 -4.72 5.04
N GLY A 303 11.50 -4.91 3.78
CA GLY A 303 12.43 -4.85 2.66
C GLY A 303 12.67 -3.43 2.14
N THR A 304 13.75 -3.33 1.36
CA THR A 304 14.10 -2.14 0.57
C THR A 304 13.22 -1.98 -0.66
N ALA A 305 13.28 -0.84 -1.34
CA ALA A 305 12.56 -0.62 -2.59
C ALA A 305 12.95 -1.68 -3.66
N THR A 306 14.23 -2.01 -3.71
CA THR A 306 14.78 -3.06 -4.58
C THR A 306 14.28 -4.45 -4.22
N ASP A 307 14.18 -4.78 -2.92
CA ASP A 307 13.66 -6.10 -2.49
C ASP A 307 12.18 -6.26 -2.86
N VAL A 308 11.38 -5.21 -2.69
CA VAL A 308 9.98 -5.17 -3.12
C VAL A 308 9.89 -5.37 -4.64
N ALA A 309 10.65 -4.60 -5.43
CA ALA A 309 10.65 -4.74 -6.88
C ALA A 309 11.06 -6.15 -7.35
N LYS A 310 12.06 -6.76 -6.72
CA LYS A 310 12.50 -8.13 -7.03
C LYS A 310 11.40 -9.16 -6.75
N THR A 311 10.76 -9.08 -5.59
CA THR A 311 9.69 -10.03 -5.23
C THR A 311 8.47 -9.87 -6.13
N VAL A 312 8.13 -8.65 -6.53
CA VAL A 312 7.08 -8.36 -7.52
C VAL A 312 7.40 -8.97 -8.88
N ALA A 313 8.62 -8.81 -9.40
CA ALA A 313 9.02 -9.42 -10.66
C ALA A 313 8.92 -10.96 -10.61
N LYS A 314 9.34 -11.57 -9.50
CA LYS A 314 9.19 -13.02 -9.28
C LYS A 314 7.73 -13.46 -9.26
N LEU A 315 6.85 -12.69 -8.62
CA LEU A 315 5.40 -12.96 -8.60
C LEU A 315 4.81 -12.93 -10.02
N GLN A 316 5.11 -11.88 -10.78
CA GLN A 316 4.60 -11.73 -12.15
C GLN A 316 5.07 -12.87 -13.06
N MET A 317 6.34 -13.28 -12.95
CA MET A 317 6.87 -14.39 -13.73
C MET A 317 6.19 -15.71 -13.40
N ALA A 318 5.97 -15.99 -12.11
CA ALA A 318 5.30 -17.20 -11.68
C ALA A 318 3.83 -17.24 -12.13
N ASP A 319 3.09 -16.14 -12.01
CA ASP A 319 1.71 -16.02 -12.50
C ASP A 319 1.64 -16.25 -14.03
N ALA A 320 2.60 -15.69 -14.78
CA ALA A 320 2.69 -15.84 -16.23
C ALA A 320 3.11 -17.26 -16.70
N THR A 321 3.68 -18.08 -15.82
CA THR A 321 4.22 -19.41 -16.16
C THR A 321 3.48 -20.56 -15.49
N VAL A 322 2.27 -20.31 -15.00
CA VAL A 322 1.39 -21.40 -14.54
C VAL A 322 1.10 -22.35 -15.70
N VAL A 323 1.33 -23.64 -15.46
CA VAL A 323 1.17 -24.70 -16.46
C VAL A 323 -0.30 -24.88 -16.83
N PRO A 324 -0.69 -24.74 -18.10
CA PRO A 324 -2.04 -25.04 -18.53
C PRO A 324 -2.36 -26.53 -18.35
N THR A 325 -3.56 -26.84 -17.89
CA THR A 325 -3.98 -28.22 -17.55
C THR A 325 -3.90 -29.17 -18.74
N ASN A 326 -4.27 -28.72 -19.93
CA ASN A 326 -4.30 -29.50 -21.18
C ASN A 326 -2.92 -29.88 -21.75
N VAL A 327 -1.84 -29.31 -21.19
CA VAL A 327 -0.45 -29.67 -21.52
C VAL A 327 0.35 -30.03 -20.27
N SER A 328 -0.31 -30.24 -19.13
CA SER A 328 0.36 -30.51 -17.85
C SER A 328 1.02 -31.89 -17.75
N ASP A 329 0.62 -32.83 -18.61
CA ASP A 329 1.21 -34.16 -18.73
C ASP A 329 2.40 -34.20 -19.70
N ASP A 330 2.72 -33.08 -20.35
CA ASP A 330 3.87 -32.96 -21.24
C ASP A 330 5.17 -32.82 -20.41
N ALA A 331 6.12 -33.72 -20.68
CA ALA A 331 7.36 -33.81 -19.94
C ALA A 331 8.28 -32.60 -20.18
N ASP A 332 8.28 -32.04 -21.40
CA ASP A 332 9.11 -30.88 -21.74
C ASP A 332 8.55 -29.61 -21.11
N VAL A 333 7.22 -29.45 -21.08
CA VAL A 333 6.55 -28.36 -20.34
C VAL A 333 6.87 -28.44 -18.85
N THR A 334 6.78 -29.63 -18.25
CA THR A 334 7.10 -29.85 -16.84
C THR A 334 8.56 -29.52 -16.53
N ALA A 335 9.50 -29.96 -17.38
CA ALA A 335 10.92 -29.67 -17.24
C ALA A 335 11.22 -28.17 -17.39
N ALA A 336 10.58 -27.49 -18.35
CA ALA A 336 10.76 -26.07 -18.57
C ALA A 336 10.16 -25.23 -17.43
N LYS A 337 8.99 -25.60 -16.88
CA LYS A 337 8.43 -24.94 -15.69
C LYS A 337 9.38 -25.07 -14.50
N LYS A 338 9.95 -26.26 -14.29
CA LYS A 338 10.96 -26.46 -13.25
C LYS A 338 12.17 -25.54 -13.43
N ALA A 339 12.65 -25.36 -14.67
CA ALA A 339 13.76 -24.44 -14.94
C ALA A 339 13.41 -22.98 -14.60
N VAL A 340 12.18 -22.53 -14.88
CA VAL A 340 11.68 -21.22 -14.44
C VAL A 340 11.71 -21.11 -12.92
N ASP A 341 11.18 -22.10 -12.21
CA ASP A 341 11.15 -22.08 -10.74
C ASP A 341 12.54 -22.07 -10.12
N ASP A 342 13.44 -22.88 -10.66
CA ASP A 342 14.84 -22.92 -10.23
C ASP A 342 15.53 -21.57 -10.49
N ALA A 343 15.26 -20.91 -11.62
CA ALA A 343 15.78 -19.56 -11.89
C ALA A 343 15.22 -18.52 -10.92
N LEU A 344 13.91 -18.54 -10.65
CA LEU A 344 13.28 -17.61 -9.71
C LEU A 344 13.75 -17.79 -8.26
N ASN A 345 14.04 -19.01 -7.85
CA ASN A 345 14.47 -19.32 -6.48
C ASN A 345 15.95 -19.06 -6.24
N ASN A 346 16.79 -19.10 -7.29
CA ASN A 346 18.23 -18.92 -7.20
C ASN A 346 18.75 -17.64 -7.87
N ASP A 347 17.87 -16.68 -8.16
CA ASP A 347 18.19 -15.44 -8.88
C ASP A 347 18.94 -15.67 -10.21
N GLY A 348 18.56 -16.74 -10.92
CA GLY A 348 19.05 -17.07 -12.25
C GLY A 348 18.35 -16.27 -13.36
N ASP A 349 18.70 -16.57 -14.60
CA ASP A 349 18.09 -15.93 -15.79
C ASP A 349 16.68 -16.47 -16.04
N ALA A 350 15.70 -15.85 -15.38
CA ALA A 350 14.29 -16.21 -15.47
C ALA A 350 13.69 -15.91 -16.84
N ASP A 351 14.19 -14.90 -17.57
CA ASP A 351 13.67 -14.51 -18.88
C ASP A 351 14.02 -15.56 -19.96
N THR A 352 15.26 -16.06 -19.94
CA THR A 352 15.67 -17.18 -20.79
C THR A 352 14.87 -18.45 -20.45
N ALA A 353 14.70 -18.75 -19.16
CA ALA A 353 13.90 -19.90 -18.72
C ALA A 353 12.44 -19.77 -19.17
N LYS A 354 11.85 -18.57 -19.06
CA LYS A 354 10.48 -18.27 -19.52
C LYS A 354 10.35 -18.48 -21.03
N THR A 355 11.33 -18.05 -21.81
CA THR A 355 11.33 -18.25 -23.27
C THR A 355 11.33 -19.74 -23.61
N ALA A 356 12.11 -20.55 -22.89
CA ALA A 356 12.10 -22.01 -23.06
C ALA A 356 10.73 -22.62 -22.67
N TYR A 357 10.13 -22.15 -21.58
CA TYR A 357 8.79 -22.55 -21.16
C TYR A 357 7.72 -22.23 -22.21
N ASP A 358 7.69 -21.00 -22.72
CA ASP A 358 6.72 -20.57 -23.73
C ASP A 358 6.84 -21.44 -25.02
N ASN A 359 8.07 -21.77 -25.43
CA ASN A 359 8.33 -22.66 -26.58
C ASN A 359 7.85 -24.10 -26.33
N ALA A 360 8.09 -24.64 -25.13
CA ALA A 360 7.62 -25.98 -24.75
C ALA A 360 6.08 -26.03 -24.76
N VAL A 361 5.41 -25.04 -24.16
CA VAL A 361 3.94 -24.93 -24.16
C VAL A 361 3.40 -24.83 -25.59
N ALA A 362 3.99 -23.99 -26.45
CA ALA A 362 3.56 -23.86 -27.83
C ALA A 362 3.69 -25.19 -28.61
N THR A 363 4.78 -25.94 -28.36
CA THR A 363 5.02 -27.25 -28.97
C THR A 363 4.01 -28.29 -28.49
N ALA A 364 3.74 -28.33 -27.18
CA ALA A 364 2.75 -29.23 -26.59
C ALA A 364 1.32 -28.91 -27.09
N GLN A 365 0.97 -27.62 -27.23
CA GLN A 365 -0.31 -27.18 -27.80
C GLN A 365 -0.47 -27.58 -29.28
N ALA A 366 0.59 -27.44 -30.09
CA ALA A 366 0.57 -27.91 -31.48
C ALA A 366 0.38 -29.43 -31.56
N THR A 367 1.05 -30.14 -30.65
CA THR A 367 0.97 -31.60 -30.48
C THR A 367 -0.44 -32.06 -30.09
N LEU A 368 -1.09 -31.34 -29.16
CA LEU A 368 -2.49 -31.55 -28.77
C LEU A 368 -3.43 -31.28 -29.94
N LYS A 369 -3.23 -30.17 -30.66
CA LYS A 369 -4.06 -29.81 -31.82
C LYS A 369 -4.04 -30.90 -32.90
N GLN A 370 -2.87 -31.49 -33.16
CA GLN A 370 -2.77 -32.62 -34.08
C GLN A 370 -3.51 -33.85 -33.54
N ALA A 371 -3.33 -34.18 -32.26
CA ALA A 371 -4.03 -35.31 -31.64
C ALA A 371 -5.57 -35.15 -31.67
N VAL A 372 -6.08 -33.93 -31.51
CA VAL A 372 -7.50 -33.59 -31.67
C VAL A 372 -7.97 -33.82 -33.11
N ALA A 373 -7.18 -33.40 -34.11
CA ALA A 373 -7.52 -33.62 -35.52
C ALA A 373 -7.55 -35.12 -35.86
N ASP A 374 -6.56 -35.87 -35.38
CA ASP A 374 -6.45 -37.31 -35.59
C ASP A 374 -7.62 -38.05 -34.93
N ALA A 375 -7.95 -37.71 -33.68
CA ALA A 375 -9.08 -38.27 -32.93
C ALA A 375 -10.42 -38.07 -33.66
N ASN A 376 -10.64 -36.86 -34.20
CA ASN A 376 -11.84 -36.54 -34.98
C ASN A 376 -11.89 -37.24 -36.35
N ALA A 377 -10.75 -37.68 -36.87
CA ALA A 377 -10.68 -38.42 -38.13
C ALA A 377 -10.96 -39.92 -37.97
N VAL A 378 -10.89 -40.48 -36.74
CA VAL A 378 -11.15 -41.90 -36.47
C VAL A 378 -12.58 -42.28 -36.85
N LYS A 379 -12.71 -43.35 -37.64
CA LYS A 379 -13.99 -43.93 -38.08
C LYS A 379 -13.90 -45.44 -38.11
N VAL A 380 -15.03 -46.11 -37.87
CA VAL A 380 -15.15 -47.56 -38.05
C VAL A 380 -15.40 -47.87 -39.54
N PRO A 381 -14.56 -48.70 -40.18
CA PRO A 381 -14.79 -49.16 -41.56
C PRO A 381 -16.12 -49.88 -41.75
N ALA A 382 -16.79 -49.66 -42.88
CA ALA A 382 -18.12 -50.21 -43.17
C ALA A 382 -18.14 -51.75 -43.17
N ASN A 383 -17.09 -52.38 -43.72
CA ASN A 383 -16.91 -53.83 -43.74
C ASN A 383 -16.70 -54.48 -42.35
N LEU A 384 -16.56 -53.70 -41.27
CA LEU A 384 -16.41 -54.19 -39.89
C LEU A 384 -17.66 -53.98 -39.02
N GLN A 385 -18.70 -53.30 -39.53
CA GLN A 385 -19.86 -52.92 -38.72
C GLN A 385 -20.64 -54.11 -38.16
N ASP A 386 -20.74 -55.21 -38.92
CA ASP A 386 -21.40 -56.44 -38.43
C ASP A 386 -20.67 -57.05 -37.22
N GLN A 387 -19.34 -57.06 -37.27
CA GLN A 387 -18.51 -57.52 -36.18
C GLN A 387 -18.62 -56.58 -34.97
N VAL A 388 -18.78 -55.26 -35.17
CA VAL A 388 -19.04 -54.29 -34.08
C VAL A 388 -20.38 -54.61 -33.41
N GLU A 389 -21.45 -54.79 -34.19
CA GLU A 389 -22.77 -55.15 -33.68
C GLU A 389 -22.75 -56.48 -32.92
N MET A 390 -22.03 -57.48 -33.44
CA MET A 390 -21.84 -58.76 -32.77
C MET A 390 -21.08 -58.61 -31.45
N ALA A 391 -19.99 -57.83 -31.43
CA ALA A 391 -19.22 -57.57 -30.21
C ALA A 391 -20.08 -56.87 -29.15
N LYS A 392 -20.91 -55.91 -29.56
CA LYS A 392 -21.90 -55.24 -28.70
C LYS A 392 -22.91 -56.22 -28.12
N LYS A 393 -23.52 -57.05 -28.97
CA LYS A 393 -24.48 -58.10 -28.56
C LYS A 393 -23.87 -59.10 -27.57
N ASN A 394 -22.58 -59.40 -27.76
CA ASN A 394 -21.81 -60.32 -26.91
C ASN A 394 -21.18 -59.64 -25.69
N LYS A 395 -21.44 -58.35 -25.44
CA LYS A 395 -20.90 -57.57 -24.31
C LYS A 395 -19.36 -57.52 -24.27
N LEU A 396 -18.71 -57.54 -25.43
CA LEU A 396 -17.26 -57.40 -25.58
C LEU A 396 -16.82 -55.94 -25.83
N GLY A 397 -17.74 -54.99 -25.65
CA GLY A 397 -17.54 -53.55 -25.85
C GLY A 397 -18.05 -53.05 -27.20
N ASP A 398 -18.39 -51.76 -27.26
CA ASP A 398 -18.93 -51.09 -28.45
C ASP A 398 -17.88 -50.13 -29.03
N VAL A 399 -17.31 -50.47 -30.20
CA VAL A 399 -16.27 -49.65 -30.85
C VAL A 399 -16.84 -48.30 -31.30
N ASN A 400 -18.10 -48.26 -31.78
CA ASN A 400 -18.72 -47.00 -32.21
C ASN A 400 -18.89 -46.03 -31.03
N GLN A 401 -19.24 -46.55 -29.85
CA GLN A 401 -19.29 -45.74 -28.63
C GLN A 401 -17.89 -45.24 -28.23
N GLN A 402 -16.85 -46.07 -28.28
CA GLN A 402 -15.49 -45.63 -27.97
C GLN A 402 -14.98 -44.53 -28.91
N VAL A 403 -15.29 -44.61 -30.21
CA VAL A 403 -14.99 -43.53 -31.17
C VAL A 403 -15.73 -42.25 -30.79
N THR A 404 -17.00 -42.36 -30.39
CA THR A 404 -17.80 -41.22 -29.93
C THR A 404 -17.22 -40.60 -28.65
N ASP A 405 -16.83 -41.42 -27.68
CA ASP A 405 -16.23 -40.98 -26.42
C ASP A 405 -14.87 -40.28 -26.66
N LEU A 406 -14.06 -40.81 -27.58
CA LEU A 406 -12.80 -40.19 -28.01
C LEU A 406 -13.03 -38.80 -28.64
N GLN A 407 -14.02 -38.66 -29.52
CA GLN A 407 -14.36 -37.38 -30.16
C GLN A 407 -14.93 -36.37 -29.16
N ASN A 408 -15.71 -36.84 -28.18
CA ASN A 408 -16.18 -36.01 -27.08
C ASN A 408 -15.02 -35.54 -26.20
N ALA A 409 -14.08 -36.42 -25.86
CA ALA A 409 -12.87 -36.06 -25.12
C ALA A 409 -12.05 -35.01 -25.88
N ALA A 410 -11.92 -35.14 -27.21
CA ALA A 410 -11.23 -34.17 -28.06
C ALA A 410 -11.87 -32.77 -28.08
N SER A 411 -13.08 -32.62 -27.55
CA SER A 411 -13.80 -31.34 -27.43
C SER A 411 -13.72 -30.73 -26.02
N GLN A 412 -13.05 -31.39 -25.06
CA GLN A 412 -12.90 -30.90 -23.70
C GLN A 412 -11.66 -30.01 -23.57
N ASP A 413 -11.80 -28.90 -22.83
CA ASP A 413 -10.75 -27.89 -22.67
C ASP A 413 -9.53 -28.41 -21.88
N ASP A 414 -9.72 -29.39 -21.00
CA ASP A 414 -8.70 -29.99 -20.14
C ASP A 414 -8.11 -31.30 -20.71
N THR A 415 -8.54 -31.73 -21.90
CA THR A 415 -8.01 -32.94 -22.53
C THR A 415 -6.56 -32.78 -22.93
N THR A 416 -5.79 -33.86 -22.80
CA THR A 416 -4.37 -33.89 -23.14
C THR A 416 -4.08 -34.72 -24.38
N ALA A 417 -2.93 -34.47 -25.01
CA ALA A 417 -2.50 -35.21 -26.19
C ALA A 417 -2.28 -36.70 -25.88
N THR A 418 -1.76 -37.02 -24.69
CA THR A 418 -1.54 -38.40 -24.22
C THR A 418 -2.86 -39.14 -24.07
N THR A 419 -3.87 -38.49 -23.50
CA THR A 419 -5.22 -39.06 -23.33
C THR A 419 -5.82 -39.47 -24.68
N LEU A 420 -5.81 -38.56 -25.66
CA LEU A 420 -6.33 -38.83 -27.00
C LEU A 420 -5.53 -39.94 -27.72
N ARG A 421 -4.20 -39.92 -27.64
CA ARG A 421 -3.36 -40.94 -28.28
C ARG A 421 -3.55 -42.33 -27.70
N SER A 422 -3.75 -42.44 -26.38
CA SER A 422 -4.08 -43.70 -25.74
C SER A 422 -5.41 -44.23 -26.27
N GLY A 423 -6.46 -43.40 -26.27
CA GLY A 423 -7.77 -43.78 -26.79
C GLY A 423 -7.75 -44.19 -28.26
N MET A 424 -7.00 -43.48 -29.10
CA MET A 424 -6.80 -43.85 -30.51
C MET A 424 -6.10 -45.21 -30.66
N SER A 425 -5.06 -45.47 -29.85
CA SER A 425 -4.31 -46.73 -29.91
C SER A 425 -5.18 -47.93 -29.50
N ASP A 426 -6.01 -47.77 -28.47
CA ASP A 426 -6.95 -48.79 -28.01
C ASP A 426 -7.99 -49.12 -29.09
N ILE A 427 -8.55 -48.10 -29.76
CA ILE A 427 -9.50 -48.28 -30.87
C ILE A 427 -8.80 -48.96 -32.06
N GLN A 428 -7.60 -48.51 -32.43
CA GLN A 428 -6.85 -49.08 -33.55
C GLN A 428 -6.56 -50.57 -33.31
N ALA A 429 -6.14 -50.96 -32.11
CA ALA A 429 -5.89 -52.35 -31.78
C ALA A 429 -7.16 -53.23 -31.93
N ARG A 430 -8.33 -52.71 -31.57
CA ARG A 430 -9.61 -53.42 -31.79
C ARG A 430 -9.95 -53.54 -33.27
N LEU A 431 -9.76 -52.47 -34.05
CA LEU A 431 -10.00 -52.48 -35.49
C LEU A 431 -9.05 -53.43 -36.23
N ASP A 432 -7.79 -53.53 -35.81
CA ASP A 432 -6.80 -54.44 -36.36
C ASP A 432 -7.19 -55.91 -36.11
N ASP A 433 -7.63 -56.25 -34.90
CA ASP A 433 -8.12 -57.60 -34.57
C ASP A 433 -9.34 -57.99 -35.42
N MET A 434 -10.31 -57.08 -35.58
CA MET A 434 -11.50 -57.30 -36.41
C MET A 434 -11.15 -57.43 -37.90
N THR A 435 -10.18 -56.64 -38.36
CA THR A 435 -9.65 -56.73 -39.72
C THR A 435 -8.96 -58.07 -39.96
N ALA A 436 -8.16 -58.55 -39.01
CA ALA A 436 -7.49 -59.85 -39.08
C ALA A 436 -8.48 -61.02 -39.15
N LYS A 437 -9.57 -60.97 -38.35
CA LYS A 437 -10.65 -61.96 -38.39
C LYS A 437 -11.39 -61.96 -39.73
N LEU A 438 -11.67 -60.78 -40.28
CA LEU A 438 -12.27 -60.65 -41.60
C LEU A 438 -11.37 -61.22 -42.70
N ASN A 439 -10.07 -60.92 -42.67
CA ASN A 439 -9.10 -61.46 -43.63
C ASN A 439 -8.98 -62.98 -43.53
N THR A 440 -9.00 -63.54 -42.32
CA THR A 440 -9.03 -65.00 -42.13
C THR A 440 -10.27 -65.63 -42.77
N THR A 441 -11.42 -64.95 -42.68
CA THR A 441 -12.67 -65.38 -43.32
C THR A 441 -12.58 -65.28 -44.85
N ARG A 442 -11.97 -64.21 -45.37
CA ARG A 442 -11.70 -64.06 -46.81
C ARG A 442 -10.80 -65.18 -47.33
N ASP A 443 -9.74 -65.52 -46.63
CA ASP A 443 -8.84 -66.62 -47.00
C ASP A 443 -9.57 -67.96 -47.03
N ALA A 444 -10.45 -68.21 -46.06
CA ALA A 444 -11.27 -69.41 -46.03
C ALA A 444 -12.28 -69.44 -47.19
N ALA A 445 -12.89 -68.30 -47.51
CA ALA A 445 -13.81 -68.16 -48.65
C ALA A 445 -13.09 -68.41 -49.98
N GLN A 446 -11.89 -67.85 -50.17
CA GLN A 446 -11.07 -68.06 -51.36
C GLN A 446 -10.70 -69.54 -51.53
N LYS A 447 -10.30 -70.22 -50.45
CA LYS A 447 -10.02 -71.67 -50.49
C LYS A 447 -11.23 -72.49 -50.94
N LEU A 448 -12.44 -72.13 -50.51
CA LEU A 448 -13.67 -72.80 -50.98
C LEU A 448 -13.95 -72.53 -52.45
N VAL A 449 -13.72 -71.30 -52.93
CA VAL A 449 -13.80 -70.97 -54.36
C VAL A 449 -12.84 -71.83 -55.17
N ASP A 450 -11.60 -71.98 -54.71
CA ASP A 450 -10.56 -72.76 -55.39
C ASP A 450 -10.91 -74.27 -55.41
N GLN A 451 -11.37 -74.81 -54.29
CA GLN A 451 -11.80 -76.22 -54.17
C GLN A 451 -12.97 -76.56 -55.10
N THR A 452 -13.82 -75.58 -55.40
CA THR A 452 -15.00 -75.75 -56.25
C THR A 452 -14.78 -75.28 -57.69
N ALA A 453 -13.56 -74.92 -58.09
CA ALA A 453 -13.27 -74.34 -59.41
C ALA A 453 -13.68 -75.23 -60.59
N ASN A 454 -13.50 -76.55 -60.45
CA ASN A 454 -13.81 -77.53 -61.50
C ASN A 454 -15.27 -78.03 -61.48
N ALA A 455 -16.10 -77.54 -60.55
CA ALA A 455 -17.50 -77.94 -60.49
C ALA A 455 -18.29 -77.36 -61.68
N THR A 456 -19.04 -78.21 -62.38
CA THR A 456 -19.86 -77.87 -63.55
C THR A 456 -21.35 -77.70 -63.22
N ASP A 457 -21.78 -78.04 -62.00
CA ASP A 457 -23.16 -77.82 -61.54
C ASP A 457 -23.50 -76.32 -61.53
N THR A 458 -24.59 -75.95 -62.22
CA THR A 458 -25.01 -74.55 -62.39
C THR A 458 -25.22 -73.82 -61.06
N ASN A 459 -25.70 -74.50 -60.03
CA ASN A 459 -25.92 -73.90 -58.71
C ASN A 459 -24.61 -73.66 -57.98
N VAL A 460 -23.65 -74.59 -58.07
CA VAL A 460 -22.30 -74.42 -57.51
C VAL A 460 -21.56 -73.29 -58.22
N VAL A 461 -21.67 -73.20 -59.55
CA VAL A 461 -21.08 -72.10 -60.34
C VAL A 461 -21.65 -70.75 -59.93
N ALA A 462 -22.97 -70.66 -59.74
CA ALA A 462 -23.64 -69.43 -59.30
C ALA A 462 -23.22 -69.01 -57.88
N ALA A 463 -23.21 -69.95 -56.92
CA ALA A 463 -22.77 -69.71 -55.55
C ALA A 463 -21.29 -69.31 -55.48
N ARG A 464 -20.42 -69.96 -56.27
CA ARG A 464 -18.99 -69.62 -56.37
C ARG A 464 -18.79 -68.21 -56.92
N LYS A 465 -19.56 -67.81 -57.94
CA LYS A 465 -19.52 -66.44 -58.50
C LYS A 465 -19.93 -65.39 -57.46
N GLN A 466 -20.93 -65.70 -56.62
CA GLN A 466 -21.34 -64.82 -55.53
C GLN A 466 -20.22 -64.60 -54.51
N VAL A 467 -19.56 -65.68 -54.05
CA VAL A 467 -18.40 -65.57 -53.13
C VAL A 467 -17.27 -64.77 -53.79
N THR A 468 -16.98 -65.02 -55.06
CA THR A 468 -15.93 -64.30 -55.81
C THR A 468 -16.23 -62.79 -55.91
N ASN A 469 -17.49 -62.41 -56.16
CA ASN A 469 -17.89 -61.01 -56.22
C ASN A 469 -17.74 -60.30 -54.87
N LEU A 470 -18.06 -60.99 -53.77
CA LEU A 470 -17.89 -60.47 -52.41
C LEU A 470 -16.39 -60.31 -52.06
N LEU A 471 -15.55 -61.28 -52.41
CA LEU A 471 -14.10 -61.19 -52.24
C LEU A 471 -13.46 -60.04 -53.05
N ALA A 472 -14.04 -59.67 -54.18
CA ALA A 472 -13.56 -58.53 -54.98
C ALA A 472 -13.93 -57.17 -54.38
N ASN A 473 -14.91 -57.10 -53.46
CA ASN A 473 -15.40 -55.85 -52.89
C ASN A 473 -14.99 -55.71 -51.42
N ASN A 474 -13.72 -55.39 -51.17
CA ASN A 474 -13.13 -55.39 -49.83
C ASN A 474 -13.68 -54.32 -48.89
N ASP A 475 -14.14 -53.18 -49.41
CA ASP A 475 -14.49 -52.03 -48.57
C ASP A 475 -15.86 -52.13 -47.92
N THR A 476 -16.78 -52.91 -48.50
CA THR A 476 -18.15 -53.07 -48.00
C THR A 476 -18.50 -54.48 -47.57
N THR A 477 -17.79 -55.50 -48.06
CA THR A 477 -18.11 -56.90 -47.76
C THR A 477 -17.79 -57.24 -46.30
N THR A 478 -18.83 -57.60 -45.55
CA THR A 478 -18.74 -57.94 -44.13
C THR A 478 -18.36 -59.40 -43.88
N MET A 479 -18.05 -59.75 -42.63
CA MET A 479 -17.74 -61.13 -42.24
C MET A 479 -18.97 -62.04 -42.41
N THR A 480 -20.14 -61.52 -42.05
CA THR A 480 -21.44 -62.18 -42.17
C THR A 480 -21.81 -62.45 -43.62
N ASP A 481 -21.58 -61.49 -44.53
CA ASP A 481 -21.82 -61.68 -45.97
C ASP A 481 -21.01 -62.85 -46.52
N LEU A 482 -19.72 -62.91 -46.19
CA LEU A 482 -18.83 -63.97 -46.62
C LEU A 482 -19.23 -65.32 -46.02
N GLN A 483 -19.51 -65.39 -44.71
CA GLN A 483 -19.92 -66.63 -44.06
C GLN A 483 -21.22 -67.18 -44.65
N ASN A 484 -22.21 -66.32 -44.89
CA ASN A 484 -23.47 -66.71 -45.53
C ASN A 484 -23.22 -67.27 -46.94
N ALA A 485 -22.43 -66.58 -47.75
CA ALA A 485 -22.11 -67.04 -49.11
C ALA A 485 -21.27 -68.33 -49.11
N MET A 486 -20.31 -68.48 -48.19
CA MET A 486 -19.53 -69.69 -47.98
C MET A 486 -20.41 -70.88 -47.56
N ASN A 487 -21.39 -70.67 -46.68
CA ASN A 487 -22.32 -71.71 -46.26
C ASN A 487 -23.19 -72.19 -47.44
N VAL A 488 -23.67 -71.28 -48.28
CA VAL A 488 -24.41 -71.61 -49.51
C VAL A 488 -23.53 -72.40 -50.48
N LEU A 489 -22.29 -71.95 -50.71
CA LEU A 489 -21.34 -72.66 -51.57
C LEU A 489 -21.04 -74.06 -51.03
N THR A 490 -20.80 -74.20 -49.73
CA THR A 490 -20.54 -75.49 -49.07
C THR A 490 -21.75 -76.43 -49.16
N ALA A 491 -22.96 -75.91 -48.98
CA ALA A 491 -24.18 -76.71 -49.07
C ALA A 491 -24.43 -77.22 -50.49
N THR A 492 -24.16 -76.38 -51.50
CA THR A 492 -24.33 -76.74 -52.92
C THR A 492 -23.20 -77.63 -53.46
N SER A 493 -21.99 -77.57 -52.87
CA SER A 493 -20.84 -78.36 -53.32
C SER A 493 -20.74 -79.77 -52.71
N LYS A 494 -21.63 -80.17 -51.79
CA LYS A 494 -21.68 -81.54 -51.27
C LYS A 494 -22.10 -82.52 -52.38
N PRO A 495 -21.48 -83.72 -52.47
CA PRO A 495 -21.83 -84.67 -53.52
C PRO A 495 -23.32 -84.99 -53.52
N ALA A 496 -23.91 -84.98 -54.71
CA ALA A 496 -25.32 -85.22 -54.98
C ALA A 496 -25.84 -86.57 -54.45
N ASP A 497 -24.96 -87.52 -54.11
CA ASP A 497 -25.33 -88.86 -53.66
C ASP A 497 -26.00 -88.90 -52.28
N ALA A 498 -26.02 -87.79 -51.52
CA ALA A 498 -26.67 -87.75 -50.19
C ALA A 498 -28.06 -87.08 -50.17
N ASN A 499 -28.54 -86.42 -51.24
CA ASN A 499 -29.84 -85.73 -51.19
C ASN A 499 -30.53 -85.47 -52.53
N VAL A 500 -30.20 -86.19 -53.62
CA VAL A 500 -31.12 -86.24 -54.77
C VAL A 500 -32.30 -87.14 -54.39
N MET A 501 -33.32 -86.57 -53.75
CA MET A 501 -34.65 -87.11 -53.98
C MET A 501 -35.02 -86.75 -55.42
N LYS A 502 -35.01 -87.75 -56.31
CA LYS A 502 -35.84 -87.69 -57.51
C LYS A 502 -37.27 -87.64 -57.00
N THR A 503 -37.79 -86.44 -56.80
CA THR A 503 -39.20 -86.21 -56.52
C THR A 503 -39.97 -86.68 -57.74
N PRO A 504 -40.78 -87.75 -57.63
CA PRO A 504 -41.60 -88.15 -58.76
C PRO A 504 -42.55 -86.99 -59.09
N ALA A 505 -42.67 -86.67 -60.38
CA ALA A 505 -43.68 -85.73 -60.83
C ALA A 505 -45.06 -86.31 -60.46
N ALA A 506 -45.85 -85.54 -59.73
CA ALA A 506 -47.20 -85.92 -59.36
C ALA A 506 -48.18 -85.22 -60.31
N PRO A 507 -49.06 -85.97 -61.00
CA PRO A 507 -50.01 -85.36 -61.92
C PRO A 507 -50.98 -84.46 -61.15
N VAL A 508 -51.07 -83.19 -61.56
CA VAL A 508 -52.06 -82.24 -61.02
C VAL A 508 -53.39 -82.49 -61.73
N LYS A 509 -54.41 -82.93 -60.99
CA LYS A 509 -55.77 -83.15 -61.52
C LYS A 509 -56.73 -82.14 -60.91
N SER A 510 -57.41 -81.38 -61.76
CA SER A 510 -58.38 -80.35 -61.33
C SER A 510 -57.83 -79.34 -60.31
N GLY A 511 -56.55 -78.96 -60.44
CA GLY A 511 -55.89 -78.02 -59.54
C GLY A 511 -55.49 -78.58 -58.17
N GLN A 512 -55.52 -79.91 -57.98
CA GLN A 512 -55.12 -80.57 -56.75
C GLN A 512 -54.01 -81.60 -57.02
N VAL A 513 -53.08 -81.72 -56.09
CA VAL A 513 -52.04 -82.76 -56.07
C VAL A 513 -52.24 -83.67 -54.86
N SER A 514 -52.04 -84.97 -55.04
CA SER A 514 -52.29 -85.99 -54.02
C SER A 514 -51.20 -87.06 -54.03
N THR A 515 -50.82 -87.55 -52.84
CA THR A 515 -49.92 -88.69 -52.67
C THR A 515 -50.32 -89.52 -51.45
N THR A 516 -50.03 -90.82 -51.45
CA THR A 516 -50.09 -91.64 -50.24
C THR A 516 -48.85 -91.39 -49.39
N VAL A 517 -49.03 -91.28 -48.07
CA VAL A 517 -47.93 -91.08 -47.10
C VAL A 517 -48.09 -91.99 -45.90
N ALA A 518 -46.95 -92.52 -45.43
CA ALA A 518 -46.90 -93.40 -44.27
C ALA A 518 -47.32 -92.69 -42.97
N ASP A 519 -47.60 -93.47 -41.92
CA ASP A 519 -48.04 -92.93 -40.63
C ASP A 519 -46.92 -92.20 -39.88
N GLY A 520 -47.17 -90.93 -39.55
CA GLY A 520 -46.19 -90.02 -38.96
C GLY A 520 -45.42 -89.15 -39.96
N ASP A 521 -45.44 -89.48 -41.25
CA ASP A 521 -44.73 -88.74 -42.29
C ASP A 521 -45.55 -87.53 -42.80
N THR A 522 -44.84 -86.52 -43.30
CA THR A 522 -45.43 -85.28 -43.83
C THR A 522 -45.08 -85.11 -45.29
N ALA A 523 -46.05 -84.74 -46.14
CA ALA A 523 -45.81 -84.47 -47.56
C ALA A 523 -45.85 -82.98 -47.87
N PHE A 524 -45.03 -82.56 -48.83
CA PHE A 524 -44.97 -81.20 -49.36
C PHE A 524 -45.05 -81.26 -50.88
N ALA A 525 -45.82 -80.36 -51.48
CA ALA A 525 -45.89 -80.14 -52.91
C ALA A 525 -45.04 -78.91 -53.28
N ILE A 526 -44.07 -79.10 -54.17
CA ILE A 526 -43.34 -78.02 -54.82
C ILE A 526 -44.09 -77.68 -56.10
N VAL A 527 -44.61 -76.46 -56.14
CA VAL A 527 -45.45 -75.94 -57.21
C VAL A 527 -44.65 -74.95 -58.01
N THR A 528 -44.60 -75.13 -59.33
CA THR A 528 -44.01 -74.14 -60.23
C THR A 528 -45.13 -73.39 -60.93
N ASP A 529 -45.13 -72.05 -60.82
CA ASP A 529 -46.09 -71.22 -61.53
C ASP A 529 -45.66 -70.96 -62.99
N ALA A 530 -46.52 -70.27 -63.76
CA ALA A 530 -46.28 -69.98 -65.18
C ALA A 530 -45.06 -69.09 -65.44
N ASN A 531 -44.53 -68.41 -64.41
CA ASN A 531 -43.35 -67.54 -64.49
C ASN A 531 -42.08 -68.25 -64.02
N GLY A 532 -42.14 -69.56 -63.71
CA GLY A 532 -41.00 -70.33 -63.24
C GLY A 532 -40.67 -70.11 -61.76
N LYS A 533 -41.55 -69.43 -61.00
CA LYS A 533 -41.41 -69.30 -59.55
C LYS A 533 -41.89 -70.56 -58.86
N GLN A 534 -41.10 -71.06 -57.93
CA GLN A 534 -41.39 -72.25 -57.15
C GLN A 534 -41.86 -71.89 -55.74
N THR A 535 -42.93 -72.53 -55.29
CA THR A 535 -43.48 -72.42 -53.93
C THR A 535 -43.67 -73.79 -53.32
N VAL A 536 -43.39 -73.90 -52.02
CA VAL A 536 -43.58 -75.14 -51.25
C VAL A 536 -44.88 -75.06 -50.47
N VAL A 537 -45.78 -76.01 -50.71
CA VAL A 537 -47.07 -76.12 -50.03
C VAL A 537 -47.08 -77.40 -49.21
N GLN A 538 -47.32 -77.29 -47.90
CA GLN A 538 -47.52 -78.48 -47.07
C GLN A 538 -48.86 -79.12 -47.41
N MET A 539 -48.86 -80.44 -47.59
CA MET A 539 -50.06 -81.19 -47.95
C MET A 539 -50.79 -81.66 -46.68
N SER A 540 -52.12 -81.54 -46.70
CA SER A 540 -52.98 -81.95 -45.59
C SER A 540 -53.30 -83.44 -45.70
N LYS A 541 -53.03 -84.19 -44.63
CA LYS A 541 -53.26 -85.64 -44.57
C LYS A 541 -54.70 -85.95 -44.14
N ASP A 542 -55.37 -86.83 -44.87
CA ASP A 542 -56.69 -87.37 -44.49
C ASP A 542 -56.57 -88.61 -43.58
N THR A 543 -57.71 -89.07 -43.07
CA THR A 543 -57.80 -90.25 -42.18
C THR A 543 -57.39 -91.57 -42.84
N ASN A 544 -57.22 -91.59 -44.17
CA ASN A 544 -56.90 -92.78 -44.95
C ASN A 544 -55.42 -92.82 -45.39
N GLY A 545 -54.59 -91.90 -44.88
CA GLY A 545 -53.16 -91.87 -45.20
C GLY A 545 -52.81 -91.17 -46.51
N THR A 546 -53.76 -90.45 -47.12
CA THR A 546 -53.53 -89.68 -48.36
C THR A 546 -53.35 -88.21 -48.02
N ALA A 547 -52.23 -87.61 -48.44
CA ALA A 547 -52.02 -86.18 -48.34
C ALA A 547 -52.44 -85.48 -49.62
N THR A 548 -53.11 -84.34 -49.49
CA THR A 548 -53.58 -83.52 -50.62
C THR A 548 -53.27 -82.04 -50.43
N ALA A 549 -53.03 -81.32 -51.52
CA ALA A 549 -52.92 -79.86 -51.51
C ALA A 549 -53.61 -79.26 -52.75
N ASN A 550 -54.33 -78.16 -52.53
CA ASN A 550 -54.84 -77.34 -53.63
C ASN A 550 -53.70 -76.46 -54.16
N VAL A 551 -53.45 -76.55 -55.46
CA VAL A 551 -52.37 -75.88 -56.18
C VAL A 551 -52.92 -75.22 -57.45
N PRO A 552 -53.81 -74.21 -57.33
CA PRO A 552 -54.50 -73.64 -58.49
C PRO A 552 -53.52 -72.99 -59.47
N GLY A 553 -53.68 -73.28 -60.77
CA GLY A 553 -52.83 -72.72 -61.83
C GLY A 553 -51.50 -73.47 -62.07
N ALA A 554 -51.19 -74.50 -61.28
CA ALA A 554 -50.03 -75.35 -61.49
C ALA A 554 -50.27 -76.36 -62.63
N LYS A 555 -49.34 -76.47 -63.58
CA LYS A 555 -49.39 -77.50 -64.64
C LYS A 555 -48.78 -78.82 -64.17
N ASP A 556 -47.73 -78.75 -63.36
CA ASP A 556 -47.05 -79.88 -62.76
C ASP A 556 -46.64 -79.55 -61.32
N ALA A 557 -46.62 -80.56 -60.46
CA ALA A 557 -46.14 -80.44 -59.09
C ALA A 557 -45.19 -81.59 -58.78
N GLN A 558 -44.21 -81.33 -57.92
CA GLN A 558 -43.33 -82.35 -57.39
C GLN A 558 -43.69 -82.60 -55.94
N VAL A 559 -43.78 -83.87 -55.53
CA VAL A 559 -44.13 -84.20 -54.15
C VAL A 559 -42.91 -84.73 -53.43
N VAL A 560 -42.66 -84.19 -52.24
CA VAL A 560 -41.61 -84.59 -51.32
C VAL A 560 -42.26 -85.15 -50.06
N THR A 561 -41.89 -86.36 -49.67
CA THR A 561 -42.29 -86.94 -48.38
C THR A 561 -41.13 -86.84 -47.40
N VAL A 562 -41.39 -86.27 -46.22
CA VAL A 562 -40.45 -86.18 -45.10
C VAL A 562 -40.86 -87.19 -44.04
N SER A 563 -39.98 -88.14 -43.76
CA SER A 563 -40.26 -89.14 -42.74
C SER A 563 -40.12 -88.58 -41.34
N LYS A 564 -41.00 -89.01 -40.41
CA LYS A 564 -41.00 -88.58 -39.00
C LYS A 564 -39.64 -88.70 -38.33
N ASN A 565 -38.91 -89.77 -38.66
CA ASN A 565 -37.61 -90.11 -38.08
C ASN A 565 -36.47 -90.05 -39.13
N GLY A 566 -36.74 -89.48 -40.32
CA GLY A 566 -35.79 -89.44 -41.43
C GLY A 566 -34.93 -88.17 -41.45
N ASN A 567 -33.95 -88.15 -42.36
CA ASN A 567 -33.19 -86.93 -42.65
C ASN A 567 -34.13 -85.82 -43.11
N LYS A 568 -33.90 -84.59 -42.64
CA LYS A 568 -34.65 -83.40 -43.07
C LYS A 568 -34.12 -82.96 -44.43
N PRO A 569 -34.89 -83.11 -45.52
CA PRO A 569 -34.41 -82.74 -46.83
C PRO A 569 -34.42 -81.22 -46.98
N PHE A 570 -33.44 -80.72 -47.73
CA PHE A 570 -33.36 -79.32 -48.12
C PHE A 570 -33.66 -79.22 -49.60
N ILE A 571 -34.49 -78.25 -49.96
CA ILE A 571 -34.81 -77.96 -51.35
C ILE A 571 -34.51 -76.50 -51.66
N PHE A 572 -34.00 -76.27 -52.87
CA PHE A 572 -33.80 -74.96 -53.43
C PHE A 572 -35.03 -74.63 -54.28
N VAL A 573 -35.68 -73.52 -53.96
CA VAL A 573 -36.82 -73.02 -54.76
C VAL A 573 -36.44 -71.70 -55.38
N THR A 574 -36.62 -71.57 -56.70
CA THR A 574 -36.29 -70.35 -57.44
C THR A 574 -37.47 -69.40 -57.45
N ASP A 575 -37.25 -68.11 -57.26
CA ASP A 575 -38.32 -67.10 -57.30
C ASP A 575 -38.72 -66.65 -58.72
N GLY A 576 -38.23 -67.34 -59.76
CA GLY A 576 -38.41 -66.98 -61.17
C GLY A 576 -37.39 -65.97 -61.70
N SER A 577 -36.64 -65.28 -60.84
CA SER A 577 -35.57 -64.34 -61.22
C SER A 577 -34.17 -64.97 -61.32
N GLY A 578 -34.07 -66.27 -61.01
CA GLY A 578 -32.80 -66.99 -60.87
C GLY A 578 -32.22 -66.97 -59.45
N THR A 579 -32.88 -66.30 -58.50
CA THR A 579 -32.49 -66.30 -57.08
C THR A 579 -33.09 -67.53 -56.41
N ALA A 580 -32.23 -68.41 -55.86
CA ALA A 580 -32.66 -69.58 -55.11
C ALA A 580 -32.91 -69.20 -53.64
N GLN A 581 -34.06 -69.60 -53.10
CA GLN A 581 -34.38 -69.56 -51.67
C GLN A 581 -34.13 -70.93 -51.04
N TYR A 582 -33.57 -70.92 -49.84
CA TYR A 582 -33.28 -72.14 -49.09
C TYR A 582 -34.48 -72.55 -48.25
N THR A 583 -35.01 -73.74 -48.50
CA THR A 583 -36.18 -74.25 -47.77
C THR A 583 -35.88 -75.61 -47.14
N GLU A 584 -35.82 -75.64 -45.80
CA GLU A 584 -35.75 -76.88 -45.03
C GLU A 584 -37.15 -77.44 -44.82
N LEU A 585 -37.36 -78.71 -45.16
CA LEU A 585 -38.61 -79.41 -44.90
C LEU A 585 -38.49 -80.22 -43.62
N THR A 586 -39.38 -79.96 -42.66
CA THR A 586 -39.44 -80.71 -41.40
C THR A 586 -40.78 -81.41 -41.25
N PRO A 587 -40.88 -82.47 -40.44
CA PRO A 587 -42.18 -83.08 -40.12
C PRO A 587 -43.20 -82.11 -39.50
N ASN A 588 -42.75 -80.97 -38.96
CA ASN A 588 -43.61 -79.96 -38.33
C ASN A 588 -43.91 -78.76 -39.25
N GLY A 589 -43.46 -78.79 -40.50
CA GLY A 589 -43.68 -77.72 -41.49
C GLY A 589 -42.41 -77.23 -42.17
N VAL A 590 -42.57 -76.18 -42.96
CA VAL A 590 -41.51 -75.58 -43.77
C VAL A 590 -40.75 -74.53 -42.97
N LYS A 591 -39.41 -74.58 -42.96
CA LYS A 591 -38.57 -73.51 -42.43
C LYS A 591 -37.77 -72.88 -43.58
N THR A 592 -38.24 -71.71 -44.03
CA THR A 592 -37.57 -70.95 -45.10
C THR A 592 -36.49 -70.07 -44.49
N THR A 593 -35.29 -70.10 -45.08
CA THR A 593 -34.24 -69.11 -44.83
C THR A 593 -34.05 -68.33 -46.13
N ILE A 594 -34.36 -67.04 -46.08
CA ILE A 594 -34.25 -66.16 -47.25
C ILE A 594 -32.77 -65.88 -47.50
N THR A 595 -32.35 -65.97 -48.76
CA THR A 595 -31.08 -65.43 -49.26
C THR A 595 -31.11 -63.90 -49.10
N PRO A 596 -30.25 -63.25 -48.29
CA PRO A 596 -30.25 -61.80 -48.17
C PRO A 596 -29.88 -61.20 -49.53
N GLY A 597 -30.80 -60.43 -50.10
CA GLY A 597 -30.70 -60.00 -51.49
C GLY A 597 -31.67 -58.92 -51.93
N ARG A 598 -31.96 -57.93 -51.06
CA ARG A 598 -32.26 -56.53 -51.43
C ARG A 598 -32.41 -55.72 -50.15
N ASN A 599 -31.81 -54.52 -50.09
CA ASN A 599 -32.11 -53.51 -49.08
C ASN A 599 -33.62 -53.41 -48.88
N VAL A 600 -34.09 -53.64 -47.66
CA VAL A 600 -35.35 -53.06 -47.23
C VAL A 600 -34.97 -51.65 -46.79
N ASN A 601 -35.40 -50.67 -47.58
CA ASN A 601 -35.38 -49.29 -47.14
C ASN A 601 -36.19 -49.16 -45.85
N GLU A 602 -35.74 -48.21 -45.04
CA GLU A 602 -36.46 -47.52 -43.97
C GLU A 602 -37.96 -47.39 -44.26
N ASP A 603 -38.77 -47.81 -43.30
CA ASP A 603 -39.95 -47.10 -42.81
C ASP A 603 -40.43 -47.82 -41.53
N ASP A 604 -39.92 -47.36 -40.39
CA ASP A 604 -40.62 -47.16 -39.11
C ASP A 604 -39.84 -46.18 -38.23
#